data_AF-A0A3C1VE60-F1
#
_entry.id   AF-A0A3C1VE60-F1
#
_cell.length_a   1.000
_cell.length_b   1.000
_cell.length_c   1.000
_cell.angle_alpha   90.00
_cell.angle_beta   90.00
_cell.angle_gamma   90.00
#
_symmetry.space_group_name_H-M   'P 1'
#
loop_
_entity.id
_entity.type
_entity.pdbx_description
1 polymer ?
#
loop_
_entity_poly.entity_id
_entity_poly.type
_entity_poly.pdbx_seq_one_letter_code
_entity_poly.pdbx_strand_id
1 'polypeptide(L)'
;MNTNKNRVATRFAPETRFELRPAPPAPFRANLESNFEQLKNRLLAEHLAGNEQPGLNAALRRAANEAAALAWVTRYPLLVFPALFEEKTAAAVRQAERQARIYADSRELVAA
;
A
#
# COMPACT_ATOMS: atom_id res chain seq x y z
N MET A 1 -50.88 5.41 -56.55
CA MET A 1 -51.09 4.61 -55.33
C MET A 1 -50.37 3.28 -55.54
N ASN A 2 -49.14 3.12 -55.03
CA ASN A 2 -48.27 1.97 -55.33
C ASN A 2 -48.34 0.98 -54.15
N THR A 3 -48.98 -0.17 -54.37
CA THR A 3 -49.45 -1.13 -53.35
C THR A 3 -48.56 -2.37 -53.20
N ASN A 4 -47.26 -2.29 -53.49
CA ASN A 4 -46.35 -3.43 -53.28
C ASN A 4 -45.60 -3.30 -51.95
N LYS A 5 -46.09 -4.01 -50.92
CA LYS A 5 -45.38 -4.22 -49.64
C LYS A 5 -44.69 -5.58 -49.68
N ASN A 6 -43.37 -5.59 -49.88
CA ASN A 6 -42.55 -6.79 -49.70
C ASN A 6 -42.47 -7.15 -48.21
N ARG A 7 -42.99 -8.33 -47.83
CA ARG A 7 -42.89 -8.86 -46.47
C ARG A 7 -41.59 -9.67 -46.35
N VAL A 8 -40.62 -9.14 -45.63
CA VAL A 8 -39.39 -9.85 -45.29
C VAL A 8 -39.68 -10.78 -44.11
N ALA A 9 -39.41 -12.07 -44.27
CA ALA A 9 -39.58 -13.05 -43.20
C ALA A 9 -38.41 -12.94 -42.21
N THR A 10 -38.57 -12.13 -41.17
CA THR A 10 -37.57 -12.00 -40.10
C THR A 10 -37.55 -13.28 -39.26
N ARG A 11 -36.54 -14.14 -39.43
CA ARG A 11 -36.27 -15.25 -38.50
C ARG A 11 -35.32 -14.75 -37.41
N PHE A 12 -35.80 -14.68 -36.17
CA PHE A 12 -34.95 -14.43 -35.02
C PHE A 12 -34.27 -15.75 -34.62
N ALA A 13 -32.95 -15.72 -34.45
CA ALA A 13 -32.23 -16.84 -33.85
C ALA A 13 -32.70 -17.04 -32.39
N PRO A 14 -32.60 -18.25 -31.83
CA PRO A 14 -32.90 -18.49 -30.41
C PRO A 14 -32.07 -17.56 -29.51
N GLU A 15 -32.66 -17.03 -28.44
CA GLU A 15 -31.91 -16.26 -27.44
C GLU A 15 -30.78 -17.12 -26.85
N THR A 16 -29.54 -16.86 -27.25
CA THR A 16 -28.36 -17.36 -26.54
C THR A 16 -28.19 -16.56 -25.25
N ARG A 17 -28.95 -16.92 -24.21
CA ARG A 17 -28.65 -16.48 -22.84
C ARG A 17 -27.48 -17.32 -22.32
N PHE A 18 -26.32 -16.70 -22.17
CA PHE A 18 -25.21 -17.30 -21.44
C PHE A 18 -25.41 -17.01 -19.96
N GLU A 19 -25.68 -18.05 -19.16
CA GLU A 19 -25.54 -17.96 -17.71
C GLU A 19 -24.05 -17.92 -17.36
N LEU A 20 -23.50 -16.71 -17.21
CA LEU A 20 -22.19 -16.53 -16.62
C LEU A 20 -22.32 -16.80 -15.12
N ARG A 21 -22.00 -18.02 -14.69
CA ARG A 21 -21.75 -18.29 -13.27
C ARG A 21 -20.54 -17.45 -12.87
N PRO A 22 -20.66 -16.47 -11.96
CA PRO A 22 -19.51 -15.71 -11.53
C PRO A 22 -18.52 -16.70 -10.92
N ALA A 23 -17.29 -16.69 -11.43
CA ALA A 23 -16.19 -17.36 -10.73
C ALA A 23 -16.15 -16.81 -9.30
N PRO A 24 -15.86 -17.65 -8.28
CA PRO A 24 -15.71 -17.17 -6.92
C PRO A 24 -14.78 -15.95 -6.94
N PRO A 25 -15.14 -14.85 -6.27
CA PRO A 25 -14.36 -13.62 -6.36
C PRO A 25 -12.93 -13.98 -5.96
N ALA A 26 -11.98 -13.76 -6.87
CA ALA A 26 -10.57 -13.76 -6.52
C ALA A 26 -10.42 -12.90 -5.24
N PRO A 27 -9.59 -13.30 -4.26
CA PRO A 27 -9.47 -12.60 -2.99
C PRO A 27 -9.41 -11.10 -3.25
N PHE A 28 -10.48 -10.42 -2.85
CA PHE A 28 -10.80 -9.07 -3.26
C PHE A 28 -9.64 -8.16 -2.85
N ARG A 29 -9.17 -7.28 -3.75
CA ARG A 29 -8.08 -6.34 -3.44
C ARG A 29 -8.32 -5.56 -2.14
N ALA A 30 -9.57 -5.30 -1.75
CA ALA A 30 -9.82 -4.62 -0.49
C ALA A 30 -9.54 -5.48 0.76
N ASN A 31 -9.60 -6.82 0.67
CA ASN A 31 -9.15 -7.67 1.78
C ASN A 31 -7.63 -7.60 1.93
N LEU A 32 -6.90 -7.56 0.80
CA LEU A 32 -5.45 -7.35 0.81
C LEU A 32 -5.09 -5.99 1.41
N GLU A 33 -5.78 -4.92 1.01
CA GLU A 33 -5.63 -3.57 1.53
C GLU A 33 -5.91 -3.50 3.04
N SER A 34 -7.00 -4.11 3.49
CA SER A 34 -7.36 -4.17 4.91
C SER A 34 -6.30 -4.90 5.74
N ASN A 35 -5.86 -6.07 5.27
CA ASN A 35 -4.82 -6.86 5.95
C ASN A 35 -3.46 -6.14 5.97
N PHE A 36 -3.14 -5.44 4.89
CA PHE A 36 -1.90 -4.68 4.77
C PHE A 36 -1.88 -3.48 5.73
N GLU A 37 -2.97 -2.72 5.81
CA GLU A 37 -3.11 -1.62 6.75
C GLU A 37 -3.08 -2.10 8.20
N GLN A 38 -3.72 -3.23 8.52
CA GLN A 38 -3.63 -3.86 9.83
C GLN A 38 -2.19 -4.25 10.19
N LEU A 39 -1.45 -4.86 9.26
CA LEU A 39 -0.06 -5.24 9.46
C LEU A 39 0.83 -4.01 9.69
N LYS A 40 0.68 -2.96 8.88
CA LYS A 40 1.40 -1.69 9.05
C LYS A 40 1.15 -1.07 10.42
N ASN A 41 -0.11 -0.99 10.83
CA ASN A 41 -0.48 -0.38 12.11
C ASN A 41 0.06 -1.20 13.30
N ARG A 42 0.02 -2.53 13.20
CA ARG A 42 0.57 -3.42 14.22
C ARG A 42 2.08 -3.24 14.37
N LEU A 43 2.85 -3.34 13.29
CA LEU A 43 4.31 -3.20 13.34
C LEU A 43 4.73 -1.81 13.82
N LEU A 44 4.02 -0.76 13.38
CA LEU A 44 4.27 0.60 13.85
C LEU A 44 3.98 0.74 15.35
N ALA A 45 2.89 0.16 15.86
CA ALA A 45 2.57 0.20 17.29
C ALA A 45 3.61 -0.55 18.13
N GLU A 46 4.03 -1.75 17.70
CA GLU A 46 5.09 -2.53 18.36
C GLU A 46 6.41 -1.74 18.41
N HIS A 47 6.79 -1.10 17.30
CA HIS A 47 8.04 -0.35 17.22
C HIS A 47 8.03 0.98 18.00
N LEU A 48 6.87 1.64 18.08
CA LEU A 48 6.68 2.84 18.91
C LEU A 48 6.62 2.50 20.40
N ALA A 49 6.02 1.37 20.78
CA ALA A 49 6.00 0.93 22.18
C ALA A 49 7.41 0.57 22.69
N GLY A 50 8.28 0.06 21.83
CA GLY A 50 9.67 -0.24 22.18
C GLY A 50 10.62 0.97 22.20
N ASN A 51 10.21 2.12 21.68
CA ASN A 51 11.06 3.32 21.60
C ASN A 51 10.57 4.42 22.56
N GLU A 52 11.36 4.70 23.59
CA GLU A 52 11.09 5.76 24.57
C GLU A 52 11.46 7.17 24.08
N GLN A 53 11.74 7.35 22.79
CA GLN A 53 12.15 8.64 22.21
C GLN A 53 11.04 9.27 21.35
N PRO A 54 10.18 10.14 21.92
CA PRO A 54 9.10 10.80 21.18
C PRO A 54 9.57 11.55 19.93
N GLY A 55 10.82 12.04 19.91
CA GLY A 55 11.40 12.75 18.77
C GLY A 55 11.56 11.89 17.51
N LEU A 56 11.67 10.57 17.64
CA LEU A 56 11.80 9.65 16.50
C LEU A 56 10.47 9.25 15.89
N ASN A 57 9.35 9.47 16.58
CA ASN A 57 8.02 9.00 16.16
C ASN A 57 7.64 9.48 14.75
N ALA A 58 7.93 10.74 14.42
CA ALA A 58 7.64 11.29 13.10
C ALA A 58 8.50 10.63 12.00
N ALA A 59 9.78 10.39 12.28
CA ALA A 59 10.69 9.73 11.35
C ALA A 59 10.31 8.26 11.14
N LEU A 60 9.94 7.55 12.20
CA LEU A 60 9.48 6.16 12.14
C LEU A 60 8.17 6.01 11.35
N ARG A 61 7.20 6.91 11.56
CA ARG A 61 5.96 6.94 10.77
C ARG A 61 6.23 7.19 9.28
N ARG A 62 7.16 8.08 8.97
CA ARG A 62 7.59 8.32 7.58
C ARG A 62 8.23 7.08 6.97
N ALA A 63 9.17 6.46 7.69
CA ALA A 63 9.83 5.24 7.26
C ALA A 63 8.83 4.09 7.01
N ALA A 64 7.84 3.93 7.88
CA ALA A 64 6.76 2.95 7.71
C ALA A 64 5.95 3.19 6.43
N ASN A 65 5.62 4.44 6.13
CA ASN A 65 4.90 4.80 4.91
C ASN A 65 5.75 4.60 3.65
N GLU A 66 7.05 4.89 3.71
CA GLU A 66 7.98 4.59 2.61
C GLU A 66 8.09 3.08 2.34
N ALA A 67 8.26 2.29 3.39
CA ALA A 67 8.27 0.83 3.29
C ALA A 67 6.95 0.30 2.70
N ALA A 68 5.82 0.86 3.14
CA ALA A 68 4.50 0.50 2.65
C ALA A 68 4.35 0.79 1.14
N ALA A 69 4.76 1.98 0.70
CA ALA A 69 4.71 2.37 -0.71
C ALA A 69 5.55 1.43 -1.61
N LEU A 70 6.73 1.03 -1.13
CA LEU A 70 7.60 0.09 -1.85
C LEU A 70 7.04 -1.33 -1.85
N ALA A 71 6.50 -1.81 -0.73
CA ALA A 71 5.94 -3.15 -0.64
C ALA A 71 4.68 -3.30 -1.52
N TRP A 72 3.83 -2.27 -1.57
CA TRP A 72 2.54 -2.29 -2.26
C TRP A 72 2.65 -2.59 -3.77
N VAL A 73 3.75 -2.18 -4.40
CA VAL A 73 3.99 -2.43 -5.84
C VAL A 73 4.57 -3.82 -6.13
N THR A 74 4.85 -4.62 -5.11
CA THR A 74 5.39 -5.98 -5.28
C THR A 74 4.30 -7.02 -5.48
N ARG A 75 4.68 -8.23 -5.91
CA ARG A 75 3.75 -9.36 -6.08
C ARG A 75 3.16 -9.86 -4.75
N TYR A 76 3.92 -9.73 -3.65
CA TYR A 76 3.55 -10.27 -2.34
C TYR A 76 3.77 -9.21 -1.23
N PRO A 77 2.98 -8.13 -1.22
CA PRO A 77 3.20 -6.98 -0.34
C PRO A 77 3.22 -7.35 1.14
N LEU A 78 2.36 -8.28 1.58
CA LEU A 78 2.31 -8.74 2.98
C LEU A 78 3.56 -9.49 3.44
N LEU A 79 4.28 -10.13 2.51
CA LEU A 79 5.52 -10.85 2.82
C LEU A 79 6.74 -9.93 2.77
N VAL A 80 6.74 -8.98 1.84
CA VAL A 80 7.88 -8.07 1.61
C VAL A 80 7.86 -6.91 2.62
N PHE A 81 6.68 -6.46 3.03
CA PHE A 81 6.54 -5.29 3.88
C PHE A 81 7.28 -5.37 5.23
N PRO A 82 7.21 -6.47 6.01
CA PRO A 82 7.91 -6.53 7.30
C PRO A 82 9.42 -6.29 7.18
N ALA A 83 10.07 -6.91 6.19
CA ALA A 83 11.51 -6.72 5.95
C ALA A 83 11.83 -5.27 5.55
N LEU A 84 11.04 -4.69 4.63
CA LEU A 84 11.23 -3.28 4.25
C LEU A 84 10.98 -2.33 5.41
N PHE A 85 10.02 -2.63 6.28
CA PHE A 85 9.72 -1.84 7.46
C PHE A 85 10.91 -1.82 8.42
N GLU A 86 11.51 -2.98 8.72
CA GLU A 86 12.70 -3.07 9.56
C GLU A 86 13.88 -2.30 8.97
N GLU A 87 14.17 -2.48 7.69
CA GLU A 87 15.26 -1.77 7.00
C GLU A 87 15.08 -0.25 7.04
N LYS A 88 13.87 0.23 6.72
CA LYS A 88 13.55 1.66 6.66
C LYS A 88 13.54 2.31 8.03
N THR A 89 12.98 1.64 9.04
CA THR A 89 12.97 2.16 10.42
C THR A 89 14.38 2.22 10.99
N ALA A 90 15.19 1.18 10.80
CA ALA A 90 16.59 1.18 11.22
C ALA A 90 17.41 2.28 10.52
N ALA A 91 17.16 2.53 9.22
CA ALA A 91 17.79 3.62 8.50
C ALA A 91 17.38 5.00 9.04
N ALA A 92 16.09 5.19 9.39
CA ALA A 92 15.59 6.42 9.95
C ALA A 92 16.19 6.74 11.33
N VAL A 93 16.37 5.73 12.19
CA VAL A 93 17.04 5.90 13.48
C VAL A 93 18.49 6.37 13.28
N ARG A 94 19.28 5.66 12.45
CA ARG A 94 20.67 6.05 12.15
C ARG A 94 20.77 7.47 11.57
N GLN A 95 19.83 7.85 10.71
CA GLN A 95 19.79 9.18 10.13
C GLN A 95 19.51 10.25 11.19
N ALA A 96 18.59 9.99 12.11
CA ALA A 96 18.28 10.91 13.20
C ALA A 96 19.47 11.08 14.14
N GLU A 97 20.16 10.00 14.51
CA GLU A 97 21.40 10.04 15.30
C GLU A 97 22.49 10.86 14.61
N ARG A 98 22.68 10.65 13.30
CA ARG A 98 23.64 11.41 12.51
C ARG A 98 23.28 12.90 12.48
N GLN A 99 22.01 13.24 12.32
CA GLN A 99 21.56 14.62 12.30
C GLN A 99 21.75 15.30 13.66
N ALA A 100 21.51 14.59 14.75
CA ALA A 100 21.75 15.09 16.11
C ALA A 100 23.23 15.38 16.34
N ARG A 101 24.13 14.50 15.88
CA ARG A 101 25.59 14.72 15.96
C ARG A 101 26.02 15.94 15.17
N ILE A 102 25.62 16.05 13.90
CA ILE A 102 25.94 17.21 13.06
C ILE A 102 25.42 18.50 13.69
N TYR A 103 24.23 18.48 14.29
CA TYR A 103 23.68 19.64 14.97
C TYR A 103 24.54 20.05 16.18
N ALA A 104 24.98 19.10 17.00
CA ALA A 104 25.88 19.36 18.14
C ALA A 104 27.21 19.96 17.66
N ASP A 105 27.88 19.31 16.70
CA ASP A 105 29.16 19.78 16.15
C ASP A 105 29.04 21.19 15.55
N SER A 106 27.93 21.47 14.84
CA SER A 106 27.68 22.79 14.25
C SER A 106 27.47 23.88 15.29
N ARG A 107 26.89 23.56 16.46
CA ARG A 107 26.72 24.52 17.55
C ARG A 107 28.05 24.87 18.19
N GLU A 108 28.94 23.90 18.36
CA GLU A 108 30.28 24.13 18.89
C GLU A 108 31.10 25.04 17.96
N LEU A 109 30.99 24.84 16.63
CA LEU A 109 31.66 25.68 15.63
C LEU A 109 31.16 27.13 15.59
N VAL A 110 29.88 27.38 15.89
CA VAL A 110 29.31 28.74 15.92
C VAL A 110 29.56 29.45 17.26
N ALA A 111 29.82 28.69 18.33
CA ALA A 111 30.09 29.23 19.67
C ALA A 111 31.57 29.52 19.94
N ALA A 112 32.49 29.01 19.10
CA ALA A 112 33.93 29.26 19.14
C ALA A 112 34.30 30.50 18.30
#